data_AF-A0A6N9UP99-F1
#
_entry.id   AF-A0A6N9UP99-F1
#
_cell.length_a   1.000
_cell.length_b   1.000
_cell.length_c   1.000
_cell.angle_alpha   90.00
_cell.angle_beta   90.00
_cell.angle_gamma   90.00
#
_symmetry.space_group_name_H-M   'P 1'
#
loop_
_entity.id
_entity.type
_entity.pdbx_description
1 polymer ?
#
loop_
_entity_poly.entity_id
_entity_poly.type
_entity_poly.pdbx_seq_one_letter_code
_entity_poly.pdbx_strand_id
1 'polypeptide(L)'
;MNPAHSRHQLQRVGTALAAAGLIRLISEIDDHGAIPSRALARTLTDLSTAQIRQAVEQADALSLLDRSHTGLGLTEAGRDLADLYDHAARWARHHNYPHAVSTFAERIRRVFALLADPTTTQPGQQDGEVDAGLHHIQRLLTEWADAHHQPQPQQSAYGIAA
;
A
#
# COMPACT_ATOMS: atom_id res chain seq x y z
N MET A 1 -24.98 2.80 -4.88
CA MET A 1 -23.95 2.36 -3.91
C MET A 1 -23.99 3.32 -2.73
N ASN A 2 -24.04 2.84 -1.49
CA ASN A 2 -24.25 3.70 -0.32
C ASN A 2 -22.89 4.31 0.11
N PRO A 3 -22.71 5.66 0.09
CA PRO A 3 -21.39 6.30 0.23
C PRO A 3 -20.66 5.99 1.54
N ALA A 4 -21.39 5.65 2.61
CA ALA A 4 -20.79 5.21 3.88
C ALA A 4 -20.06 3.86 3.75
N HIS A 5 -20.58 2.94 2.94
CA HIS A 5 -19.98 1.61 2.75
C HIS A 5 -18.65 1.71 1.99
N SER A 6 -18.58 2.60 1.00
CA SER A 6 -17.35 2.88 0.24
C SER A 6 -16.24 3.46 1.12
N ARG A 7 -16.56 4.32 2.10
CA ARG A 7 -15.55 4.87 3.04
C ARG A 7 -15.02 3.83 4.02
N HIS A 8 -15.88 3.02 4.63
CA HIS A 8 -15.42 1.93 5.51
C HIS A 8 -14.57 0.91 4.76
N GLN A 9 -14.90 0.64 3.50
CA GLN A 9 -14.08 -0.19 2.63
C GLN A 9 -12.71 0.45 2.37
N LEU A 10 -12.67 1.74 2.00
CA LEU A 10 -11.43 2.47 1.77
C LEU A 10 -10.53 2.51 3.03
N GLN A 11 -11.13 2.72 4.21
CA GLN A 11 -10.42 2.65 5.49
C GLN A 11 -9.82 1.27 5.76
N ARG A 12 -10.58 0.20 5.50
CA ARG A 12 -10.10 -1.17 5.68
C ARG A 12 -8.95 -1.49 4.72
N VAL A 13 -9.09 -1.11 3.45
CA VAL A 13 -8.04 -1.26 2.43
C VAL A 13 -6.80 -0.48 2.83
N GLY A 14 -6.94 0.80 3.15
CA GLY A 14 -5.82 1.64 3.61
C GLY A 14 -5.13 1.05 4.85
N THR A 15 -5.87 0.55 5.82
CA THR A 15 -5.28 -0.09 7.01
C THR A 15 -4.47 -1.33 6.65
N ALA A 16 -4.96 -2.16 5.74
CA ALA A 16 -4.23 -3.34 5.26
C ALA A 16 -2.95 -2.92 4.53
N LEU A 17 -3.06 -1.99 3.58
CA LEU A 17 -1.91 -1.48 2.82
C LEU A 17 -0.87 -0.81 3.72
N ALA A 18 -1.28 -0.19 4.83
CA ALA A 18 -0.36 0.44 5.78
C ALA A 18 0.43 -0.54 6.68
N ALA A 19 0.41 -1.86 6.44
CA ALA A 19 1.24 -2.79 7.21
C ALA A 19 2.73 -2.50 7.01
N ALA A 20 3.50 -2.35 8.10
CA ALA A 20 4.91 -1.93 8.02
C ALA A 20 5.78 -2.88 7.18
N GLY A 21 5.59 -4.21 7.34
CA GLY A 21 6.30 -5.20 6.54
C GLY A 21 5.94 -5.15 5.06
N LEU A 22 4.68 -4.83 4.73
CA LEU A 22 4.23 -4.67 3.35
C LEU A 22 4.85 -3.44 2.71
N ILE A 23 4.81 -2.29 3.39
CA ILE A 23 5.46 -1.05 2.93
C ILE A 23 6.94 -1.32 2.65
N ARG A 24 7.63 -1.94 3.61
CA ARG A 24 9.07 -2.26 3.50
C ARG A 24 9.37 -3.17 2.31
N LEU A 25 8.57 -4.23 2.11
CA LEU A 25 8.75 -5.18 1.02
C LEU A 25 8.51 -4.53 -0.36
N ILE A 26 7.38 -3.84 -0.53
CA ILE A 26 7.01 -3.25 -1.82
C ILE A 26 8.01 -2.17 -2.23
N SER A 27 8.40 -1.30 -1.28
CA SER A 27 9.37 -0.23 -1.57
C SER A 27 10.76 -0.79 -1.90
N GLU A 28 11.19 -1.87 -1.25
CA GLU A 28 12.47 -2.52 -1.60
C GLU A 28 12.47 -3.04 -3.05
N ILE A 29 11.38 -3.68 -3.47
CA ILE A 29 11.28 -4.22 -4.82
C ILE A 29 11.17 -3.08 -5.84
N ASP A 30 10.51 -1.98 -5.49
CA ASP A 30 10.42 -0.79 -6.34
C ASP A 30 11.78 -0.11 -6.54
N ASP A 31 12.52 0.11 -5.44
CA ASP A 31 13.82 0.79 -5.46
C ASP A 31 14.93 -0.04 -6.13
N HIS A 32 14.86 -1.37 -6.00
CA HIS A 32 15.99 -2.26 -6.34
C HIS A 32 15.64 -3.39 -7.31
N GLY A 33 14.39 -3.51 -7.71
CA GLY A 33 13.90 -4.57 -8.57
C GLY A 33 13.69 -5.89 -7.85
N ALA A 34 13.51 -6.96 -8.62
CA ALA A 34 13.09 -8.25 -8.09
C ALA A 34 14.09 -8.84 -7.07
N ILE A 35 13.57 -9.30 -5.93
CA ILE A 35 14.38 -9.88 -4.85
C ILE A 35 14.38 -11.40 -4.98
N PRO A 36 15.54 -12.08 -5.12
CA PRO A 36 15.60 -13.53 -5.09
C PRO A 36 15.04 -14.07 -3.76
N SER A 37 14.17 -15.08 -3.79
CA SER A 37 13.50 -15.59 -2.57
C SER A 37 14.47 -16.00 -1.45
N ARG A 38 15.63 -16.58 -1.83
CA ARG A 38 16.70 -16.96 -0.88
C ARG A 38 17.44 -15.77 -0.27
N ALA A 39 17.31 -14.58 -0.84
CA ALA A 39 17.98 -13.37 -0.39
C ALA A 39 17.07 -12.49 0.49
N LEU A 40 15.76 -12.74 0.55
CA LEU A 40 14.79 -11.91 1.27
C LEU A 40 15.22 -11.54 2.70
N ALA A 41 15.61 -12.53 3.51
CA ALA A 41 16.03 -12.29 4.90
C ALA A 41 17.33 -11.47 5.02
N ARG A 42 18.18 -11.50 3.99
CA ARG A 42 19.41 -10.72 3.92
C ARG A 42 19.16 -9.30 3.39
N THR A 43 18.11 -9.11 2.59
CA THR A 43 17.73 -7.81 2.03
C THR A 43 16.88 -7.02 3.04
N LEU A 44 15.91 -7.67 3.68
CA LEU A 44 14.98 -7.07 4.63
C LEU A 44 15.47 -7.27 6.07
N THR A 45 16.68 -6.82 6.37
CA THR A 45 17.37 -7.10 7.65
C THR A 45 16.67 -6.54 8.87
N ASP A 46 15.81 -5.54 8.68
CA ASP A 46 15.00 -4.91 9.71
C ASP A 46 13.74 -5.73 10.08
N LEU A 47 13.43 -6.78 9.31
CA LEU A 47 12.28 -7.66 9.54
C LEU A 47 12.71 -9.06 9.99
N SER A 48 11.98 -9.63 10.95
CA SER A 48 12.10 -11.05 11.28
C SER A 48 11.56 -11.93 10.15
N THR A 49 12.00 -13.19 10.08
CA THR A 49 11.50 -14.17 9.10
C THR A 49 9.97 -14.31 9.11
N ALA A 50 9.35 -14.23 10.30
CA ALA A 50 7.90 -14.29 10.43
C ALA A 50 7.22 -13.05 9.82
N GLN A 51 7.78 -11.85 10.02
CA GLN A 51 7.28 -10.61 9.42
C GLN A 51 7.47 -10.60 7.90
N ILE A 52 8.60 -11.11 7.40
CA ILE A 52 8.84 -11.27 5.95
C ILE A 52 7.80 -12.20 5.35
N ARG A 53 7.57 -13.38 5.96
CA ARG A 53 6.56 -14.33 5.50
C ARG A 53 5.18 -13.69 5.45
N GLN A 54 4.78 -13.02 6.53
CA GLN A 54 3.48 -12.35 6.60
C GLN A 54 3.34 -11.23 5.56
N ALA A 55 4.40 -10.45 5.32
CA ALA A 55 4.39 -9.41 4.28
C ALA A 55 4.22 -10.00 2.87
N VAL A 56 4.92 -11.11 2.58
CA VAL A 56 4.79 -11.82 1.30
C VAL A 56 3.40 -12.42 1.13
N GLU A 57 2.88 -13.11 2.15
CA GLU A 57 1.52 -13.69 2.13
C GLU A 57 0.45 -12.62 1.91
N GLN A 58 0.59 -11.48 2.58
CA GLN A 58 -0.31 -10.35 2.39
C GLN A 58 -0.19 -9.75 0.98
N ALA A 59 1.02 -9.62 0.46
CA ALA A 59 1.26 -9.08 -0.88
C ALA A 59 0.73 -10.01 -1.98
N ASP A 60 0.89 -11.33 -1.83
CA ASP A 60 0.28 -12.34 -2.71
C ASP A 60 -1.26 -12.26 -2.65
N ALA A 61 -1.85 -12.15 -1.46
CA ALA A 61 -3.31 -12.03 -1.30
C ALA A 61 -3.90 -10.78 -1.97
N LEU A 62 -3.08 -9.74 -2.14
CA LEU A 62 -3.42 -8.50 -2.83
C LEU A 62 -2.94 -8.49 -4.30
N SER A 63 -2.42 -9.61 -4.82
CA SER A 63 -1.89 -9.73 -6.18
C SER A 63 -0.81 -8.69 -6.53
N LEU A 64 0.02 -8.32 -5.55
CA LEU A 64 1.04 -7.27 -5.69
C LEU A 64 2.37 -7.81 -6.24
N LEU A 65 2.59 -9.11 -6.16
CA LEU A 65 3.87 -9.74 -6.48
C LEU A 65 3.79 -10.52 -7.79
N ASP A 66 4.81 -10.33 -8.64
CA ASP A 66 5.09 -11.19 -9.79
C ASP A 66 6.25 -12.13 -9.44
N ARG A 67 6.07 -13.42 -9.72
CA ARG A 67 7.06 -14.45 -9.41
C ARG A 67 7.75 -14.87 -10.69
N SER A 68 8.95 -14.35 -10.91
CA SER A 68 9.75 -14.65 -12.09
C SER A 68 11.01 -15.44 -11.75
N HIS A 69 11.78 -15.81 -12.77
CA HIS A 69 13.06 -16.50 -12.61
C HIS A 69 14.12 -15.66 -11.87
N THR A 70 13.98 -14.34 -11.84
CA THR A 70 14.88 -13.44 -11.11
C THR A 70 14.51 -13.26 -9.63
N GLY A 71 13.26 -13.58 -9.26
CA GLY A 71 12.78 -13.48 -7.87
C GLY A 71 11.36 -12.92 -7.76
N LEU A 72 11.09 -12.31 -6.61
CA LEU A 72 9.85 -11.59 -6.32
C LEU A 72 9.94 -10.16 -6.87
N GLY A 73 9.20 -9.89 -7.94
CA GLY A 73 8.99 -8.55 -8.52
C GLY A 73 7.61 -7.98 -8.19
N LEU A 74 7.32 -6.78 -8.70
CA LEU A 74 5.99 -6.16 -8.60
C LEU A 74 5.14 -6.43 -9.84
N THR A 75 3.86 -6.70 -9.62
CA THR A 75 2.82 -6.56 -10.66
C THR A 75 2.55 -5.08 -10.96
N GLU A 76 1.63 -4.78 -11.87
CA GLU A 76 1.12 -3.42 -12.07
C GLU A 76 0.48 -2.87 -10.78
N ALA A 77 -0.38 -3.65 -10.13
CA ALA A 77 -0.97 -3.28 -8.83
C ALA A 77 0.08 -3.00 -7.74
N GLY A 78 1.20 -3.75 -7.76
CA GLY A 78 2.35 -3.54 -6.88
C GLY A 78 3.07 -2.22 -7.14
N ARG A 79 3.28 -1.87 -8.41
CA ARG A 79 3.89 -0.59 -8.82
C ARG A 79 2.99 0.60 -8.48
N ASP A 80 1.70 0.51 -8.77
CA ASP A 80 0.74 1.57 -8.43
C ASP A 80 0.69 1.82 -6.91
N LEU A 81 0.85 0.75 -6.11
CA LEU A 81 0.94 0.87 -4.66
C LEU A 81 2.26 1.52 -4.21
N ALA A 82 3.38 1.21 -4.86
CA ALA A 82 4.66 1.86 -4.60
C ALA A 82 4.57 3.37 -4.89
N ASP A 83 3.99 3.75 -6.03
CA ASP A 83 3.73 5.16 -6.38
C ASP A 83 2.88 5.87 -5.32
N LEU A 84 1.83 5.19 -4.81
CA LEU A 84 0.99 5.71 -3.75
C LEU A 84 1.78 5.94 -2.44
N TYR A 85 2.64 5.00 -2.04
CA TYR A 85 3.53 5.16 -0.89
C TYR A 85 4.48 6.34 -1.06
N ASP A 86 4.97 6.53 -2.27
CA ASP A 86 5.92 7.57 -2.59
C ASP A 86 5.30 8.97 -2.52
N HIS A 87 4.07 9.12 -3.02
CA HIS A 87 3.27 10.34 -2.86
C HIS A 87 2.97 10.63 -1.38
N ALA A 88 2.57 9.61 -0.61
CA ALA A 88 2.31 9.75 0.82
C ALA A 88 3.57 10.17 1.60
N ALA A 89 4.72 9.55 1.32
CA ALA A 89 5.98 9.89 1.96
C ALA A 89 6.46 11.30 1.56
N ARG A 90 6.32 11.68 0.30
CA ARG A 90 6.65 13.02 -0.21
C ARG A 90 5.83 14.10 0.48
N TRP A 91 4.50 13.90 0.55
CA TRP A 91 3.62 14.80 1.29
C TRP A 91 4.00 14.90 2.76
N ALA A 92 4.27 13.76 3.42
CA ALA A 92 4.64 13.72 4.82
C ALA A 92 5.96 14.45 5.10
N ARG A 93 6.95 14.32 4.21
CA ARG A 93 8.24 15.05 4.31
C ARG A 93 8.02 16.55 4.16
N HIS A 94 7.27 16.98 3.15
CA HIS A 94 6.95 18.40 2.91
C HIS A 94 6.34 19.08 4.13
N HIS A 95 5.44 18.37 4.82
CA HIS A 95 4.72 18.89 6.00
C HIS A 95 5.37 18.53 7.34
N ASN A 96 6.57 17.95 7.35
CA ASN A 96 7.23 17.44 8.57
C ASN A 96 6.36 16.50 9.42
N TYR A 97 5.42 15.79 8.80
CA TYR A 97 4.43 14.95 9.46
C TYR A 97 4.89 13.47 9.56
N PRO A 98 4.62 12.75 10.67
CA PRO A 98 4.12 13.28 11.95
C PRO A 98 5.17 14.11 12.70
N HIS A 99 6.46 13.83 12.44
CA HIS A 99 7.61 14.58 12.92
C HIS A 99 8.73 14.49 11.87
N ALA A 100 9.71 15.39 11.93
CA ALA A 100 10.82 15.45 10.97
C ALA A 100 11.69 14.17 10.92
N VAL A 101 11.82 13.44 12.04
CA VAL A 101 12.71 12.27 12.17
C VAL A 101 12.02 10.92 11.93
N SER A 102 10.75 10.92 11.53
CA SER A 102 10.01 9.67 11.30
C SER A 102 10.51 8.90 10.09
N THR A 103 10.51 7.57 10.23
CA THR A 103 10.90 6.65 9.16
C THR A 103 9.93 6.71 7.98
N PHE A 104 10.36 6.21 6.81
CA PHE A 104 9.51 6.13 5.63
C PHE A 104 8.19 5.39 5.90
N ALA A 105 8.26 4.20 6.49
CA ALA A 105 7.09 3.40 6.82
C ALA A 105 6.18 4.08 7.86
N GLU A 106 6.76 4.75 8.86
CA GLU A 106 5.96 5.53 9.83
C GLU A 106 5.18 6.65 9.17
N ARG A 107 5.81 7.39 8.25
CA ARG A 107 5.17 8.49 7.52
C ARG A 107 3.95 8.00 6.73
N ILE A 108 4.13 6.94 5.94
CA ILE A 108 3.04 6.35 5.15
C ILE A 108 1.90 5.88 6.06
N ARG A 109 2.23 5.14 7.12
CA ARG A 109 1.24 4.65 8.09
C ARG A 109 0.41 5.77 8.69
N ARG A 110 1.05 6.89 9.02
CA ARG A 110 0.37 8.05 9.62
C ARG A 110 -0.47 8.80 8.61
N VAL A 111 -0.01 8.96 7.37
CA VAL A 111 -0.83 9.53 6.28
C VAL A 111 -2.05 8.66 6.02
N PHE A 112 -1.90 7.33 5.95
CA PHE A 112 -3.03 6.42 5.72
C PHE A 112 -4.01 6.43 6.90
N ALA A 113 -3.52 6.52 8.13
CA ALA A 113 -4.36 6.70 9.31
C ALA A 113 -5.13 8.04 9.28
N LEU A 114 -4.49 9.11 8.78
CA LEU A 114 -5.11 10.43 8.63
C LEU A 114 -6.24 10.42 7.60
N LEU A 115 -6.05 9.71 6.47
CA LEU A 115 -7.08 9.50 5.43
C LEU A 115 -8.24 8.61 5.91
N ALA A 116 -7.97 7.72 6.86
CA ALA A 116 -8.97 6.87 7.49
C ALA A 116 -9.80 7.60 8.56
N ASP A 117 -9.35 8.76 9.05
CA ASP A 117 -10.04 9.53 10.06
C ASP A 117 -11.16 10.40 9.41
N PRO A 118 -12.44 10.18 9.77
CA PRO A 118 -13.56 10.90 9.20
C PRO A 118 -13.60 12.40 9.56
N THR A 119 -12.82 12.84 10.56
CA THR A 119 -12.78 14.23 11.00
C THR A 119 -11.79 15.09 10.22
N THR A 120 -10.82 14.47 9.53
CA THR A 120 -9.80 15.19 8.74
C THR A 120 -10.40 15.96 7.57
N THR A 121 -11.55 15.53 7.03
CA THR A 121 -12.21 16.17 5.88
C THR A 121 -13.23 17.25 6.27
N GLN A 122 -13.21 17.78 7.51
CA GLN A 122 -14.05 18.93 7.85
C GLN A 122 -13.43 20.23 7.28
N PRO A 123 -14.11 20.91 6.33
CA PRO A 123 -13.63 22.17 5.80
C PRO A 123 -13.76 23.23 6.90
N GLY A 124 -12.62 23.70 7.42
CA GLY A 124 -12.64 24.77 8.42
C GLY A 124 -11.28 25.17 9.01
N GLN A 125 -10.24 24.33 8.98
CA GLN A 125 -9.05 24.58 9.80
C GLN A 125 -7.69 24.18 9.19
N GLN A 126 -7.58 23.82 7.90
CA GLN A 126 -6.30 23.38 7.31
C GLN A 126 -5.89 24.27 6.11
N ASP A 127 -4.59 24.57 6.01
CA ASP A 127 -3.97 25.27 4.88
C ASP A 127 -4.35 24.60 3.55
N GLY A 128 -4.81 25.37 2.56
CA GLY A 128 -5.35 24.81 1.30
C GLY A 128 -4.38 23.95 0.50
N GLU A 129 -3.06 24.10 0.69
CA GLU A 129 -2.03 23.24 0.09
C GLU A 129 -1.96 21.85 0.76
N VAL A 130 -2.12 21.81 2.09
CA VAL A 130 -2.14 20.58 2.89
C VAL A 130 -3.30 19.69 2.43
N ASP A 131 -4.46 20.32 2.30
CA ASP A 131 -5.72 19.71 1.88
C ASP A 131 -5.65 19.16 0.45
N ALA A 132 -5.13 19.93 -0.50
CA ALA A 132 -4.98 19.50 -1.89
C ALA A 132 -4.06 18.26 -2.03
N GLY A 133 -2.94 18.23 -1.30
CA GLY A 133 -2.03 17.09 -1.30
C GLY A 133 -2.65 15.82 -0.71
N LEU A 134 -3.41 15.93 0.39
CA LEU A 134 -4.12 14.79 0.98
C LEU A 134 -5.26 14.30 0.08
N HIS A 135 -6.02 15.21 -0.53
CA HIS A 135 -7.05 14.87 -1.49
C HIS A 135 -6.49 14.11 -2.71
N HIS A 136 -5.31 14.49 -3.18
CA HIS A 136 -4.63 13.77 -4.24
C HIS A 136 -4.30 12.32 -3.82
N ILE A 137 -3.74 12.11 -2.63
CA ILE A 137 -3.41 10.77 -2.12
C ILE A 137 -4.69 9.95 -1.89
N GLN A 138 -5.76 10.57 -1.37
CA GLN A 138 -7.06 9.92 -1.19
C GLN A 138 -7.65 9.43 -2.52
N ARG A 139 -7.53 10.25 -3.57
CA ARG A 139 -7.96 9.89 -4.92
C ARG A 139 -7.15 8.69 -5.44
N LEU A 140 -5.83 8.72 -5.34
CA LEU A 140 -4.97 7.60 -5.75
C LEU A 140 -5.30 6.30 -5.00
N LEU A 141 -5.53 6.36 -3.68
CA LEU A 141 -5.93 5.20 -2.89
C LEU A 141 -7.29 4.65 -3.35
N THR A 142 -8.21 5.54 -3.72
CA THR A 142 -9.54 5.16 -4.24
C THR A 142 -9.40 4.49 -5.61
N GLU A 143 -8.63 5.09 -6.52
CA GLU A 143 -8.35 4.53 -7.85
C GLU A 143 -7.68 3.16 -7.76
N TRP A 144 -6.70 3.01 -6.85
CA TRP A 144 -6.05 1.73 -6.60
C TRP A 144 -7.05 0.67 -6.10
N ALA A 145 -7.92 1.04 -5.14
CA ALA A 145 -8.92 0.13 -4.61
C ALA A 145 -9.94 -0.27 -5.69
N ASP A 146 -10.41 0.67 -6.50
CA ASP A 146 -11.37 0.40 -7.57
C ASP A 146 -10.76 -0.49 -8.67
N ALA A 147 -9.49 -0.30 -9.01
CA ALA A 147 -8.79 -1.08 -10.03
C ALA A 147 -8.41 -2.50 -9.57
N HIS A 148 -7.91 -2.64 -8.34
CA HIS A 148 -7.19 -3.86 -7.91
C HIS A 148 -7.84 -4.59 -6.74
N HIS A 149 -8.80 -3.99 -6.03
CA HIS A 149 -9.49 -4.61 -4.89
C HIS A 149 -10.88 -5.19 -5.24
N GLN A 150 -11.30 -5.15 -6.51
CA GLN A 150 -12.48 -5.90 -6.94
C GLN A 150 -12.22 -7.40 -6.75
N PRO A 151 -13.18 -8.17 -6.21
CA PRO A 151 -13.04 -9.62 -6.13
C PRO A 151 -12.90 -10.14 -7.56
N GLN A 152 -11.73 -10.68 -7.89
CA GLN A 152 -11.56 -11.40 -9.14
C GLN A 152 -12.65 -12.48 -9.19
N PRO A 153 -13.48 -12.56 -10.25
CA PRO A 153 -14.28 -13.74 -10.46
C PRO A 153 -13.29 -14.89 -10.54
N GLN A 154 -13.39 -15.82 -9.58
CA GLN A 154 -12.62 -17.06 -9.61
C GLN A 154 -12.73 -17.61 -11.02
N GLN A 155 -11.62 -17.60 -11.78
CA GLN A 155 -11.51 -18.40 -12.99
C GLN A 155 -11.68 -19.83 -12.49
N SER A 156 -12.91 -20.31 -12.63
CA SER A 156 -13.27 -21.69 -12.43
C SER A 156 -12.48 -22.47 -13.46
N ALA A 157 -11.30 -22.94 -13.05
CA ALA A 157 -10.64 -24.06 -13.67
C ALA A 157 -11.50 -25.31 -13.40
N TYR A 158 -12.72 -25.32 -13.93
CA TYR A 158 -13.46 -26.54 -14.21
C TYR A 158 -12.96 -27.06 -15.55
N GLY A 159 -11.76 -27.62 -15.52
CA GLY A 159 -11.42 -28.70 -16.43
C GLY A 159 -11.63 -30.01 -15.69
N ILE A 160 -12.81 -30.63 -15.82
CA ILE A 160 -12.95 -32.09 -15.71
C ILE A 160 -14.00 -32.57 -16.72
N ALA A 161 -13.48 -33.18 -17.78
CA ALA A 161 -13.97 -34.32 -18.56
C ALA A 161 -15.48 -34.57 -18.71
N ALA A 162 -15.93 -34.62 -19.97
CA ALA A 162 -16.65 -35.76 -20.54
C ALA A 162 -16.33 -35.86 -22.04
#